data_AF-A0A1Q9P9N3-F1
#
_entry.id   AF-A0A1Q9P9N3-F1
#
_cell.length_a   1.000
_cell.length_b   1.000
_cell.length_c   1.000
_cell.angle_alpha   90.00
_cell.angle_beta   90.00
_cell.angle_gamma   90.00
#
_symmetry.space_group_name_H-M   'P 1'
#
loop_
_entity.id
_entity.type
_entity.pdbx_description
1 polymer ?
#
loop_
_entity_poly.entity_id
_entity_poly.type
_entity_poly.pdbx_seq_one_letter_code
_entity_poly.pdbx_strand_id
1 'polypeptide(L)'
;MTEPQTEGRREIPLRRRIDKIVLAVGLFVIVLVIVLGILTSLVSAYGGSTELVRVYDVIAYPCFVFGIILVMGGLVAIILPEGPSKDGVWVLKTGPYI
;
A
#
# COMPACT_ATOMS: atom_id res chain seq x y z
N MET A 1 31.49 -8.88 -34.49
CA MET A 1 31.20 -10.05 -33.63
C MET A 1 30.16 -9.61 -32.63
N THR A 2 29.10 -10.39 -32.57
CA THR A 2 27.79 -10.15 -31.96
C THR A 2 27.83 -9.92 -30.45
N GLU A 3 26.99 -8.98 -30.02
CA GLU A 3 26.62 -8.67 -28.63
C GLU A 3 26.13 -9.94 -27.90
N PRO A 4 26.55 -10.20 -26.64
CA PRO A 4 25.74 -10.95 -25.72
C PRO A 4 24.81 -9.97 -24.98
N GLN A 5 23.52 -10.25 -25.09
CA GLN A 5 22.45 -9.57 -24.40
C GLN A 5 22.66 -9.56 -22.88
N THR A 6 22.23 -8.47 -22.24
CA THR A 6 21.69 -8.57 -20.87
C THR A 6 20.40 -7.76 -20.83
N GLU A 7 19.30 -8.50 -20.66
CA GLU A 7 17.89 -8.12 -20.69
C GLU A 7 17.50 -7.03 -19.69
N GLY A 8 17.95 -5.78 -19.91
CA GLY A 8 17.71 -4.67 -18.99
C GLY A 8 16.44 -3.84 -19.26
N ARG A 9 15.62 -4.19 -20.25
CA ARG A 9 14.62 -3.25 -20.77
C ARG A 9 13.39 -3.97 -21.33
N ARG A 10 12.42 -4.35 -20.48
CA ARG A 10 11.00 -4.44 -20.90
C ARG A 10 9.93 -4.67 -19.81
N GLU A 11 10.22 -4.60 -18.51
CA GLU A 11 9.18 -4.84 -17.47
C GLU A 11 8.69 -3.59 -16.70
N ILE A 12 9.13 -2.40 -17.11
CA ILE A 12 8.81 -1.14 -16.42
C ILE A 12 7.32 -0.71 -16.52
N PRO A 13 6.50 -1.04 -17.56
CA PRO A 13 5.14 -0.50 -17.64
C PRO A 13 4.12 -1.27 -16.78
N LEU A 14 4.32 -2.57 -16.52
CA LEU A 14 3.37 -3.40 -15.77
C LEU A 14 3.48 -3.16 -14.26
N ARG A 15 4.69 -3.07 -13.72
CA ARG A 15 4.94 -2.82 -12.30
C ARG A 15 4.35 -1.48 -11.82
N ARG A 16 4.58 -0.41 -12.58
CA ARG A 16 3.95 0.91 -12.32
C ARG A 16 2.43 0.91 -12.35
N ARG A 17 1.78 0.02 -13.11
CA ARG A 17 0.31 -0.10 -13.09
C ARG A 17 -0.17 -0.81 -11.83
N ILE A 18 0.53 -1.87 -11.43
CA ILE A 18 0.23 -2.61 -10.20
C ILE A 18 0.36 -1.68 -8.99
N ASP A 19 1.41 -0.86 -8.91
CA ASP A 19 1.62 0.07 -7.80
C ASP A 19 0.49 1.10 -7.67
N LYS A 20 -0.01 1.62 -8.81
CA LYS A 20 -1.17 2.52 -8.84
C LYS A 20 -2.45 1.83 -8.41
N ILE A 21 -2.65 0.57 -8.81
CA ILE A 21 -3.82 -0.22 -8.40
C ILE A 21 -3.76 -0.48 -6.89
N VAL A 22 -2.61 -0.86 -6.35
CA VAL A 22 -2.40 -1.10 -4.91
C VAL A 22 -2.71 0.17 -4.10
N LEU A 23 -2.22 1.33 -4.55
CA LEU A 23 -2.53 2.59 -3.89
C LEU A 23 -4.02 2.94 -3.97
N ALA A 24 -4.64 2.75 -5.15
CA ALA A 24 -6.07 3.01 -5.33
C ALA A 24 -6.94 2.09 -4.46
N VAL A 25 -6.58 0.80 -4.33
CA VAL A 25 -7.27 -0.16 -3.46
C VAL A 25 -7.10 0.23 -1.99
N GLY A 26 -5.89 0.58 -1.56
CA GLY A 26 -5.65 1.05 -0.19
C GLY A 26 -6.47 2.29 0.15
N LEU A 27 -6.51 3.28 -0.74
CA LEU A 27 -7.33 4.47 -0.58
C LEU A 27 -8.83 4.14 -0.52
N PHE A 28 -9.29 3.27 -1.42
CA PHE A 28 -10.69 2.83 -1.45
C PHE A 28 -11.10 2.15 -0.14
N VAL A 29 -10.26 1.27 0.41
CA VAL A 29 -10.51 0.61 1.70
C VAL A 29 -10.64 1.64 2.83
N ILE A 30 -9.76 2.64 2.89
CA ILE A 30 -9.81 3.69 3.92
C ILE A 30 -11.11 4.49 3.81
N VAL A 31 -11.47 4.93 2.61
CA VAL A 31 -12.71 5.69 2.37
C VAL A 31 -13.94 4.87 2.77
N LEU A 32 -13.96 3.58 2.42
CA LEU A 32 -15.06 2.68 2.76
C LEU A 32 -15.19 2.48 4.28
N VAL A 33 -14.08 2.34 5.00
CA VAL A 33 -14.09 2.27 6.48
C VAL A 33 -14.66 3.56 7.08
N ILE A 34 -14.29 4.73 6.57
CA ILE A 34 -14.81 6.03 7.04
C ILE A 34 -16.32 6.12 6.81
N VAL A 35 -16.80 5.77 5.62
CA VAL A 35 -18.24 5.80 5.29
C VAL A 35 -19.03 4.86 6.20
N LEU A 36 -18.54 3.63 6.40
CA LEU A 36 -19.16 2.69 7.33
C LEU A 36 -19.14 3.21 8.77
N GLY A 37 -18.10 3.93 9.19
CA GLY A 37 -18.03 4.53 10.53
C GLY A 37 -19.08 5.59 10.74
N ILE A 38 -19.31 6.44 9.74
CA ILE A 38 -20.39 7.45 9.78
C ILE A 38 -21.75 6.77 9.89
N LEU A 39 -22.01 5.73 9.08
CA LEU A 39 -23.26 4.97 9.12
C LEU A 39 -23.47 4.30 10.48
N THR A 40 -22.44 3.65 11.03
CA THR A 40 -22.51 3.01 12.34
C THR A 40 -22.76 4.03 13.45
N SER A 41 -22.11 5.20 13.39
CA SER A 41 -22.35 6.29 14.35
C SER A 41 -23.79 6.78 14.30
N LEU A 42 -24.37 6.94 13.10
CA LEU A 42 -25.77 7.31 12.93
C LEU A 42 -26.71 6.23 13.49
N VAL A 43 -26.45 4.95 13.20
CA VAL A 43 -27.25 3.85 13.74
C VAL A 43 -27.14 3.78 15.27
N SER A 44 -25.97 4.06 15.85
CA SER A 44 -25.82 4.12 17.31
C SER A 44 -26.66 5.25 17.92
N ALA A 45 -26.70 6.41 17.26
CA ALA A 45 -27.37 7.61 17.75
C ALA A 45 -28.90 7.52 17.64
N TYR A 46 -29.41 6.92 16.56
CA TYR A 46 -30.85 6.88 16.27
C TYR A 46 -31.49 5.50 16.53
N GLY A 47 -30.73 4.41 16.43
CA GLY A 47 -31.21 3.05 16.58
C GLY A 47 -30.83 2.37 17.90
N GLY A 48 -29.90 2.93 18.67
CA GLY A 48 -29.52 2.43 20.00
C GLY A 48 -28.84 1.04 20.00
N SER A 49 -28.47 0.50 18.84
CA SER A 49 -27.88 -0.84 18.73
C SER A 49 -26.39 -0.80 19.05
N THR A 50 -26.03 -1.03 20.31
CA THR A 50 -24.66 -1.13 20.82
C THR A 50 -23.91 -2.36 20.28
N GLU A 51 -24.63 -3.44 19.95
CA GLU A 51 -24.08 -4.63 19.30
C GLU A 51 -23.46 -4.29 17.94
N LEU A 52 -24.15 -3.48 17.12
CA LEU A 52 -23.70 -3.14 15.78
C LEU A 52 -22.41 -2.29 15.80
N VAL A 53 -22.33 -1.36 16.76
CA VAL A 53 -21.12 -0.55 17.00
C VAL A 53 -19.95 -1.42 17.38
N ARG A 54 -20.16 -2.37 18.31
CA ARG A 54 -19.10 -3.26 18.78
C ARG A 54 -18.55 -4.16 17.67
N VAL A 55 -19.42 -4.70 16.82
CA VAL A 55 -19.00 -5.53 15.67
C VAL A 55 -18.23 -4.68 14.65
N TYR A 56 -18.71 -3.45 14.38
CA TYR A 56 -18.00 -2.52 13.50
C TYR A 56 -16.60 -2.20 14.03
N ASP A 57 -16.44 -1.84 15.31
CA ASP A 57 -15.13 -1.48 15.87
C ASP A 57 -14.10 -2.60 15.74
N VAL A 58 -14.53 -3.86 15.95
CA VAL A 58 -13.66 -5.04 15.83
C VAL A 58 -13.15 -5.24 14.39
N ILE A 59 -13.96 -4.90 13.39
CA ILE A 59 -13.61 -5.06 11.96
C ILE A 59 -12.92 -3.81 11.41
N ALA A 60 -13.32 -2.63 11.87
CA ALA A 60 -12.84 -1.35 11.40
C ALA A 60 -11.35 -1.18 11.67
N TYR A 61 -10.89 -1.52 12.88
CA TYR A 61 -9.48 -1.38 13.26
C TYR A 61 -8.51 -2.15 12.34
N PRO A 62 -8.65 -3.47 12.14
CA PRO A 62 -7.75 -4.20 11.23
C PRO A 62 -7.88 -3.76 9.78
N CYS A 63 -9.09 -3.43 9.30
CA CYS A 63 -9.28 -2.90 7.94
C CYS A 63 -8.57 -1.56 7.75
N PHE A 64 -8.61 -0.68 8.75
CA PHE A 64 -7.94 0.62 8.70
C PHE A 64 -6.42 0.48 8.70
N VAL A 65 -5.88 -0.38 9.58
CA VAL A 65 -4.45 -0.70 9.62
C VAL A 65 -3.98 -1.30 8.29
N PHE A 66 -4.74 -2.25 7.73
CA PHE A 66 -4.41 -2.85 6.43
C PHE A 66 -4.47 -1.84 5.29
N GLY A 67 -5.47 -0.95 5.29
CA GLY A 67 -5.58 0.16 4.35
C GLY A 67 -4.38 1.10 4.40
N ILE A 68 -3.94 1.49 5.61
CA ILE A 68 -2.74 2.33 5.80
C ILE A 68 -1.49 1.63 5.26
N ILE A 69 -1.31 0.34 5.57
CA ILE A 69 -0.15 -0.43 5.10
C ILE A 69 -0.13 -0.50 3.56
N LEU A 70 -1.29 -0.72 2.93
CA LEU A 70 -1.41 -0.72 1.46
C LEU A 70 -1.07 0.64 0.86
N VAL A 71 -1.56 1.73 1.46
CA VAL A 71 -1.23 3.09 1.00
C VAL A 71 0.25 3.38 1.16
N MET A 72 0.85 3.03 2.31
CA MET A 72 2.28 3.19 2.54
C MET A 72 3.10 2.34 1.56
N GLY A 73 2.72 1.09 1.33
CA GLY A 73 3.37 0.21 0.36
C GLY A 73 3.30 0.76 -1.06
N GLY A 74 2.13 1.25 -1.49
CA GLY A 74 1.95 1.91 -2.78
C GLY A 74 2.76 3.21 -2.90
N LEU A 75 2.84 4.00 -1.82
CA LEU A 75 3.63 5.23 -1.78
C LEU A 75 5.13 4.94 -1.89
N VAL A 76 5.63 3.95 -1.13
CA VAL A 76 7.03 3.50 -1.19
C VAL A 76 7.36 2.97 -2.58
N ALA A 77 6.46 2.20 -3.21
CA ALA A 77 6.67 1.69 -4.56
C ALA A 77 6.74 2.81 -5.62
N ILE A 78 6.01 3.91 -5.42
CA ILE A 78 6.07 5.10 -6.29
C ILE A 78 7.36 5.89 -6.07
N ILE A 79 7.75 6.12 -4.81
CA ILE A 79 8.92 6.94 -4.45
C ILE A 79 10.23 6.19 -4.75
N LEU A 80 10.28 4.88 -4.48
CA LEU A 80 11.43 4.00 -4.68
C LEU A 80 11.08 2.91 -5.70
N PRO A 81 10.96 3.27 -6.99
CA PRO A 81 10.60 2.31 -8.03
C PRO A 81 11.66 1.21 -8.22
N GLU A 82 12.91 1.44 -7.77
CA GLU A 82 13.99 0.46 -7.89
C GLU A 82 14.17 -0.42 -6.63
N GLY A 83 13.42 -0.13 -5.56
CA GLY A 83 13.51 -0.79 -4.26
C GLY A 83 14.77 -0.42 -3.45
N PRO A 84 14.74 -0.57 -2.11
CA PRO A 84 15.89 -0.28 -1.26
C PRO A 84 17.10 -1.20 -1.54
N SER A 85 16.89 -2.30 -2.26
CA SER A 85 17.96 -3.24 -2.62
C SER A 85 18.99 -2.67 -3.59
N LYS A 86 18.66 -1.67 -4.42
CA LYS A 86 19.65 -1.05 -5.30
C LYS A 86 20.48 0.04 -4.62
N ASP A 87 19.87 0.79 -3.70
CA ASP A 87 20.59 1.79 -2.91
C ASP A 87 21.54 1.13 -1.90
N GLY A 88 21.15 -0.01 -1.30
CA GLY A 88 22.03 -0.81 -0.45
C GLY A 88 23.24 -1.39 -1.22
N VAL A 89 23.06 -1.78 -2.48
CA VAL A 89 24.17 -2.26 -3.34
C VAL A 89 25.12 -1.12 -3.71
N TRP A 90 24.64 0.12 -3.81
CA TRP A 90 25.52 1.28 -4.01
C TRP A 90 26.40 1.53 -2.78
N VAL A 91 25.84 1.46 -1.56
CA VAL A 91 26.61 1.62 -0.30
C VAL A 91 27.59 0.46 -0.08
N LEU A 92 27.23 -0.77 -0.46
CA LEU A 92 28.15 -1.92 -0.44
C LEU A 92 29.24 -1.82 -1.51
N LYS A 93 28.97 -1.18 -2.66
CA LYS A 93 29.98 -0.94 -3.71
C LYS A 93 30.84 0.30 -3.50
N THR A 94 30.41 1.26 -2.66
CA THR A 94 31.20 2.46 -2.31
C THR A 94 31.86 2.39 -0.93
N GLY A 95 31.72 1.27 -0.21
CA GLY A 95 32.61 0.94 0.90
C GLY A 95 34.07 0.82 0.40
N PRO A 96 35.06 1.25 1.19
CA PRO A 96 36.46 1.30 0.78
C PRO A 96 37.06 -0.12 0.79
N TYR A 97 36.69 -0.92 -0.20
CA TYR A 97 37.44 -2.13 -0.51
C TYR A 97 38.39 -1.83 -1.66
N ILE A 98 39.64 -1.67 -1.23
CA ILE A 98 40.85 -2.04 -1.96
C ILE A 98 40.65 -3.40 -2.62
#